data_AF-A0A969L889-F1
#
_entry.id   AF-A0A969L889-F1
#
_cell.length_a   1.000
_cell.length_b   1.000
_cell.length_c   1.000
_cell.angle_alpha   90.00
_cell.angle_beta   90.00
_cell.angle_gamma   90.00
#
_symmetry.space_group_name_H-M   'P 1'
#
loop_
_entity.id
_entity.type
_entity.pdbx_description
1 polymer ?
#
loop_
_entity_poly.entity_id
_entity_poly.type
_entity_poly.pdbx_seq_one_letter_code
_entity_poly.pdbx_strand_id
1 'polypeptide(L)'
;MKVVSSTYSSDYESLKNKLKSFRRVGFTRDDTISMVNALNRLLANYHVHYQKLRNYHWNVKGDGFFDLHKEFGEQYQEVIVNIDQIVERIRVFGSIPMSTLREYLDYAEIKETGT
;
A
#
# COMPACT_ATOMS: atom_id res chain seq x y z
N MET A 1 22.38 6.02 -11.10
CA MET A 1 21.34 6.68 -10.28
C MET A 1 20.08 6.76 -11.15
N LYS A 2 19.14 5.80 -11.05
CA LYS A 2 17.92 5.83 -11.87
C LYS A 2 16.97 6.84 -11.25
N VAL A 3 16.68 7.88 -12.03
CA VAL A 3 15.84 9.01 -11.66
C VAL A 3 14.39 8.54 -11.57
N VAL A 4 13.85 8.46 -10.36
CA VAL A 4 12.43 8.23 -10.09
C VAL A 4 11.75 9.60 -10.13
N SER A 5 11.39 10.13 -11.31
CA SER A 5 10.85 11.50 -11.35
C SER A 5 9.80 11.85 -12.41
N SER A 6 9.30 10.93 -13.24
CA SER A 6 8.32 11.33 -14.28
C SER A 6 6.85 11.05 -13.94
N THR A 7 6.54 10.16 -12.99
CA THR A 7 5.14 9.82 -12.64
C THR A 7 4.58 10.67 -11.50
N TYR A 8 5.42 11.20 -10.61
CA TYR A 8 4.97 11.98 -9.45
C TYR A 8 4.32 13.32 -9.82
N SER A 9 4.76 13.94 -10.93
CA SER A 9 4.35 15.30 -11.29
C SER A 9 2.97 15.36 -11.95
N SER A 10 2.55 14.33 -12.70
CA SER A 10 1.21 14.29 -13.31
C SER A 10 0.13 14.01 -12.28
N ASP A 11 0.45 13.15 -11.31
CA ASP A 11 -0.50 12.67 -10.33
C ASP A 11 -0.76 13.72 -9.23
N TYR A 12 0.25 14.53 -8.89
CA TYR A 12 0.11 15.70 -8.02
C TYR A 12 -0.90 16.72 -8.58
N GLU A 13 -0.80 17.11 -9.85
CA GLU A 13 -1.72 18.11 -10.44
C GLU A 13 -3.14 17.54 -10.65
N SER A 14 -3.27 16.24 -10.91
CA SER A 14 -4.57 15.53 -10.93
C SER A 14 -5.24 15.51 -9.55
N LEU A 15 -4.47 15.20 -8.49
CA LEU A 15 -4.94 15.17 -7.11
C LEU A 15 -5.29 16.55 -6.58
N LYS A 16 -4.52 17.58 -6.97
CA LYS A 16 -4.78 18.98 -6.60
C LYS A 16 -6.21 19.34 -6.96
N ASN A 17 -6.65 19.12 -8.20
CA ASN A 17 -7.99 19.50 -8.65
C ASN A 17 -9.15 18.72 -7.99
N LYS A 18 -8.91 17.53 -7.44
CA LYS A 18 -9.95 16.70 -6.80
C LYS A 18 -10.02 16.84 -5.27
N LEU A 19 -8.89 17.08 -4.60
CA LEU A 19 -8.82 17.04 -3.14
C LEU A 19 -9.22 18.38 -2.51
N LYS A 20 -10.26 18.34 -1.67
CA LYS A 20 -10.70 19.47 -0.84
C LYS A 20 -9.86 19.53 0.44
N SER A 21 -9.62 20.74 0.95
CA SER A 21 -8.94 20.91 2.24
C SER A 21 -9.74 20.26 3.36
N PHE A 22 -9.14 19.31 4.08
CA PHE A 22 -9.77 18.65 5.23
C PHE A 22 -9.64 19.52 6.51
N ARG A 23 -10.25 20.71 6.48
CA ARG A 23 -10.11 21.73 7.54
C ARG A 23 -10.61 21.27 8.90
N ARG A 24 -11.54 20.29 8.95
CA ARG A 24 -12.11 19.78 10.21
C ARG A 24 -11.08 19.14 11.14
N VAL A 25 -9.97 18.65 10.58
CA VAL A 25 -8.84 18.04 11.32
C VAL A 25 -7.55 18.86 11.20
N GLY A 26 -7.65 20.10 10.70
CA GLY A 26 -6.50 21.01 10.62
C GLY A 26 -5.54 20.76 9.44
N PHE A 27 -5.89 19.90 8.48
CA PHE A 27 -5.04 19.63 7.32
C PHE A 27 -5.21 20.72 6.25
N THR A 28 -4.09 21.24 5.74
CA THR A 28 -4.09 22.04 4.51
C THR A 28 -4.32 21.14 3.29
N ARG A 29 -4.49 21.75 2.11
CA ARG A 29 -4.64 20.99 0.86
C ARG A 29 -3.35 20.22 0.52
N ASP A 30 -2.20 20.86 0.68
CA ASP A 30 -0.91 20.23 0.39
C ASP A 30 -0.60 19.10 1.38
N ASP A 31 -0.94 19.27 2.66
CA ASP A 31 -0.82 18.19 3.66
C ASP A 31 -1.72 17.00 3.30
N THR A 32 -2.94 17.27 2.82
CA THR A 32 -3.89 16.24 2.40
C THR A 32 -3.34 15.45 1.20
N ILE A 33 -2.78 16.15 0.21
CA ILE A 33 -2.16 15.51 -0.97
C ILE A 33 -0.97 14.64 -0.54
N SER A 34 -0.08 15.19 0.29
CA SER A 34 1.09 14.48 0.81
C SER A 34 0.68 13.22 1.58
N MET A 35 -0.31 13.35 2.46
CA MET A 35 -0.85 12.24 3.25
C MET A 35 -1.48 11.15 2.36
N VAL A 36 -2.33 11.52 1.40
CA VAL A 36 -2.95 10.56 0.46
C VAL A 36 -1.89 9.82 -0.35
N ASN A 37 -0.83 10.51 -0.79
CA ASN A 37 0.27 9.88 -1.51
C ASN A 37 1.06 8.90 -0.62
N ALA A 38 1.34 9.28 0.63
CA ALA A 38 1.99 8.39 1.59
C ALA A 38 1.12 7.15 1.89
N LEU A 39 -0.19 7.32 2.05
CA LEU A 39 -1.13 6.22 2.28
C LEU A 39 -1.23 5.29 1.06
N ASN A 40 -1.26 5.81 -0.17
CA ASN A 40 -1.25 4.96 -1.36
C ASN A 40 0.06 4.18 -1.52
N ARG A 41 1.21 4.78 -1.16
CA ARG A 41 2.50 4.06 -1.12
C ARG A 41 2.49 2.97 -0.06
N LEU A 42 1.93 3.26 1.12
CA LEU A 42 1.74 2.27 2.18
C LEU A 42 0.83 1.13 1.71
N LEU A 43 -0.30 1.45 1.07
CA LEU A 43 -1.23 0.48 0.50
C LEU A 43 -0.53 -0.44 -0.52
N ALA A 44 0.25 0.13 -1.44
CA ALA A 44 1.04 -0.62 -2.41
C ALA A 44 2.02 -1.58 -1.72
N ASN A 45 2.77 -1.10 -0.72
CA ASN A 45 3.65 -1.93 0.09
C ASN A 45 2.91 -3.06 0.79
N TYR A 46 1.76 -2.80 1.40
CA TYR A 46 0.97 -3.83 2.08
C TYR A 46 0.47 -4.91 1.11
N HIS A 47 0.05 -4.55 -0.10
CA HIS A 47 -0.37 -5.52 -1.11
C HIS A 47 0.78 -6.41 -1.59
N VAL A 48 1.97 -5.85 -1.81
CA VAL A 48 3.15 -6.66 -2.15
C VAL A 48 3.55 -7.55 -0.96
N HIS A 49 3.48 -7.02 0.27
CA HIS A 49 3.84 -7.76 1.48
C HIS A 49 2.89 -8.94 1.71
N TYR A 50 1.59 -8.70 1.52
CA TYR A 50 0.56 -9.71 1.55
C TYR A 50 0.87 -10.88 0.60
N GLN A 51 1.22 -10.57 -0.65
CA GLN A 51 1.58 -11.60 -1.61
C GLN A 51 2.85 -12.37 -1.20
N LYS A 52 3.83 -11.71 -0.60
CA LYS A 52 5.05 -12.36 -0.09
C LYS A 52 4.76 -13.33 1.06
N LEU A 53 3.93 -12.92 2.01
CA LEU A 53 3.53 -13.79 3.13
C LEU A 53 2.79 -15.03 2.62
N ARG A 54 1.90 -14.88 1.63
CA ARG A 54 1.26 -16.03 0.99
C ARG A 54 2.23 -16.92 0.26
N ASN A 55 3.22 -16.35 -0.43
CA ASN A 55 4.30 -17.15 -1.03
C ASN A 55 5.01 -17.99 0.05
N TYR A 56 5.44 -17.38 1.16
CA TYR A 56 6.11 -18.12 2.22
C TYR A 56 5.22 -19.17 2.89
N HIS A 57 3.95 -18.83 3.14
CA HIS A 57 2.96 -19.76 3.66
C HIS A 57 2.79 -21.00 2.76
N TRP A 58 2.73 -20.82 1.43
CA TRP A 58 2.56 -21.93 0.49
C TRP A 58 3.84 -22.74 0.25
N ASN A 59 5.01 -22.09 0.30
CA ASN A 59 6.25 -22.69 -0.18
C ASN A 59 7.28 -23.04 0.91
N VAL A 60 7.00 -22.75 2.18
CA VAL A 60 7.87 -23.14 3.31
C VAL A 60 8.00 -24.67 3.38
N LYS A 61 9.20 -25.16 3.72
CA LYS A 61 9.57 -26.58 3.83
C LYS A 61 10.62 -26.77 4.93
N GLY A 62 10.78 -28.01 5.40
CA GLY A 62 11.83 -28.40 6.35
C GLY A 62 11.35 -28.51 7.80
N ASP A 63 12.31 -28.68 8.71
CA ASP A 63 12.06 -28.84 10.14
C ASP A 63 11.55 -27.52 10.71
N GLY A 64 10.25 -27.46 11.03
CA GLY A 64 9.54 -26.23 11.40
C GLY A 64 8.44 -25.81 10.42
N PHE A 65 8.13 -26.65 9.41
CA PHE A 65 7.07 -26.40 8.44
C PHE A 65 5.74 -25.96 9.08
N PHE A 66 5.23 -26.72 10.06
CA PHE A 66 3.89 -26.47 10.62
C PHE A 66 3.81 -25.13 11.35
N ASP A 67 4.82 -24.81 12.16
CA ASP A 67 4.86 -23.57 12.93
C ASP A 67 4.98 -22.36 12.00
N LEU A 68 5.92 -22.40 11.04
CA LEU A 68 6.12 -21.32 10.09
C LEU A 68 4.94 -21.15 9.12
N HIS A 69 4.38 -22.25 8.62
CA HIS A 69 3.19 -22.22 7.76
C HIS A 69 2.04 -21.52 8.48
N LYS A 70 1.78 -21.91 9.74
CA LYS A 70 0.73 -21.30 10.56
C LYS A 70 1.02 -19.82 10.81
N GLU A 71 2.24 -19.47 11.21
CA GLU A 71 2.65 -18.10 11.50
C GLU A 71 2.47 -17.17 10.29
N PHE A 72 2.97 -17.56 9.12
CA PHE A 72 2.76 -16.78 7.89
C PHE A 72 1.27 -16.67 7.54
N GLY A 73 0.50 -17.71 7.87
CA GLY A 73 -0.97 -17.73 7.77
C GLY A 73 -1.65 -16.63 8.57
N GLU A 74 -1.29 -16.54 9.85
CA GLU A 74 -1.82 -15.54 10.78
C GLU A 74 -1.40 -14.12 10.36
N GLN A 75 -0.13 -13.93 9.98
CA GLN A 75 0.38 -12.63 9.55
C GLN A 75 -0.32 -12.12 8.30
N TYR A 76 -0.55 -12.95 7.27
CA TYR A 76 -1.19 -12.44 6.06
C TYR A 76 -2.65 -12.05 6.31
N GLN A 77 -3.34 -12.69 7.27
CA GLN A 77 -4.71 -12.33 7.65
C GLN A 77 -4.74 -10.96 8.34
N GLU A 78 -3.77 -10.68 9.22
CA GLU A 78 -3.62 -9.36 9.82
C GLU A 78 -3.35 -8.28 8.76
N VAL A 79 -2.51 -8.58 7.79
CA VAL A 79 -2.19 -7.68 6.68
C VAL A 79 -3.44 -7.32 5.86
N ILE A 80 -4.38 -8.24 5.63
CA ILE A 80 -5.65 -7.95 4.95
C ILE A 80 -6.47 -6.92 5.71
N VAL A 81 -6.57 -7.05 7.04
CA VAL A 81 -7.29 -6.09 7.88
C VAL A 81 -6.64 -4.70 7.80
N ASN A 82 -5.32 -4.64 7.83
CA ASN A 82 -4.58 -3.39 7.70
C ASN A 82 -4.75 -2.73 6.32
N ILE A 83 -4.82 -3.52 5.24
CA ILE A 83 -5.11 -3.01 3.89
C ILE A 83 -6.45 -2.27 3.87
N ASP A 84 -7.49 -2.87 4.44
CA ASP A 84 -8.83 -2.28 4.49
C ASP A 84 -8.83 -0.95 5.25
N GLN A 85 -8.20 -0.91 6.43
CA GLN A 85 -8.05 0.32 7.21
C GLN A 85 -7.34 1.45 6.45
N ILE A 86 -6.30 1.12 5.68
CA ILE A 86 -5.57 2.10 4.86
C ILE A 86 -6.47 2.62 3.73
N VAL A 87 -7.18 1.72 3.05
CA VAL A 87 -8.15 2.09 1.99
C VAL A 87 -9.22 3.02 2.55
N GLU A 88 -9.86 2.66 3.65
CA GLU A 88 -10.88 3.49 4.30
C GLU A 88 -10.30 4.85 4.71
N ARG A 89 -9.06 4.89 5.20
CA ARG A 89 -8.39 6.16 5.53
C ARG A 89 -8.19 7.06 4.32
N ILE A 90 -7.80 6.49 3.17
CA ILE A 90 -7.69 7.24 1.90
C ILE A 90 -9.06 7.79 1.48
N ARG A 91 -10.13 6.99 1.67
CA ARG A 91 -11.51 7.40 1.39
C ARG A 91 -12.00 8.51 2.31
N VAL A 92 -11.58 8.53 3.58
CA VAL A 92 -11.87 9.64 4.50
C VAL A 92 -11.39 10.97 3.92
N PHE A 93 -10.21 11.01 3.31
CA PHE A 93 -9.71 12.23 2.65
C PHE A 93 -10.40 12.56 1.31
N GLY A 94 -11.42 11.79 0.90
CA GLY A 94 -12.16 11.99 -0.34
C GLY A 94 -11.42 11.53 -1.60
N SER A 95 -10.31 10.79 -1.45
CA SER A 95 -9.55 10.25 -2.56
C SER A 95 -10.05 8.86 -2.99
N ILE A 96 -9.63 8.42 -4.17
CA ILE A 96 -9.81 7.04 -4.63
C ILE A 96 -8.48 6.32 -4.43
N PRO A 97 -8.44 5.20 -3.68
CA PRO A 97 -7.21 4.43 -3.51
C PRO A 97 -6.79 3.77 -4.82
N MET A 98 -5.49 3.49 -4.94
CA MET A 98 -5.00 2.54 -5.97
C MET A 98 -5.69 1.20 -5.79
N SER A 99 -5.93 0.49 -6.89
CA SER A 99 -6.76 -0.73 -6.87
C SER A 99 -6.29 -1.82 -7.82
N THR A 100 -5.30 -1.55 -8.65
CA THR A 100 -4.74 -2.52 -9.59
C THR A 100 -3.38 -3.02 -9.12
N LEU A 101 -3.07 -4.28 -9.43
CA LEU A 101 -1.76 -4.86 -9.13
C LEU A 101 -0.62 -4.09 -9.80
N ARG A 102 -0.85 -3.55 -11.01
CA ARG A 102 0.14 -2.74 -11.71
C ARG A 102 0.48 -1.48 -10.94
N GLU A 103 -0.53 -0.75 -10.44
CA GLU A 103 -0.30 0.43 -9.60
C GLU A 103 0.50 0.06 -8.36
N TYR A 104 0.15 -1.05 -7.69
CA TYR A 104 0.89 -1.48 -6.51
C TYR A 104 2.35 -1.82 -6.81
N LEU A 105 2.63 -2.49 -7.93
CA LEU A 105 4.01 -2.81 -8.34
C LEU A 105 4.81 -1.56 -8.74
N ASP A 106 4.17 -0.58 -9.37
CA ASP A 106 4.82 0.67 -9.77
C ASP A 106 5.13 1.58 -8.57
N TYR A 107 4.33 1.51 -7.50
CA TYR A 107 4.42 2.40 -6.33
C TYR A 107 5.04 1.78 -5.07
N ALA A 108 5.07 0.45 -4.94
CA ALA A 108 5.66 -0.21 -3.80
C ALA A 108 7.18 0.00 -3.76
N GLU A 109 7.71 0.22 -2.57
CA GLU A 109 9.15 0.25 -2.29
C GLU A 109 9.70 -1.15 -2.02
N ILE A 110 8.83 -2.04 -1.51
CA ILE A 110 9.18 -3.45 -1.34
C ILE A 110 8.99 -4.21 -2.65
N LYS A 111 9.92 -5.11 -2.94
CA LYS A 111 9.88 -5.96 -4.13
C LYS A 111 9.12 -7.24 -3.85
N GLU A 112 8.39 -7.70 -4.86
CA GLU A 112 7.87 -9.06 -4.89
C GLU A 112 8.98 -10.09 -4.72
N THR A 113 8.60 -11.30 -4.34
CA THR A 113 9.56 -12.38 -4.11
C THR A 113 9.03 -13.62 -4.80
N GLY A 114 9.87 -14.18 -5.67
CA GLY A 114 9.64 -15.47 -6.29
C GLY A 114 9.87 -16.62 -5.32
N THR A 115 9.63 -17.83 -5.78
CA THR A 115 10.01 -19.08 -5.10
C THR A 115 11.43 -19.49 -5.43
#